data_AF-A0A7V9M612-F1
#
_entry.id   AF-A0A7V9M612-F1
#
_cell.length_a   1.000
_cell.length_b   1.000
_cell.length_c   1.000
_cell.angle_alpha   90.00
_cell.angle_beta   90.00
_cell.angle_gamma   90.00
#
_symmetry.space_group_name_H-M   'P 1'
#
loop_
_entity.id
_entity.type
_entity.pdbx_description
1 polymer ?
#
loop_
_entity_poly.entity_id
_entity_poly.type
_entity_poly.pdbx_seq_one_letter_code
_entity_poly.pdbx_strand_id
1 'polypeptide(L)'
;MAPSERPIPQFAAEPPQEPLPYGRWADALGEHFARACAEIESDEEVGDLGPIAWFPDRSYAGRTYIPASSITANGFELFGYVSFTREHPGAEATGFEARADYTDDTAEANPDWKLDLRDEEIGTWRGPQGRVGQITLVWGDALVSNGALAIAELGPTTTDQCQLSEDRFTLISLDNYTGDLLTVRLWGRGGREIASESLYDDE
;
A
#
# COMPACT_ATOMS: atom_id res chain seq x y z
N MET A 1 -16.85 -8.49 -28.36
CA MET A 1 -15.70 -7.87 -27.68
C MET A 1 -14.45 -8.39 -28.36
N ALA A 2 -13.50 -7.51 -28.70
CA ALA A 2 -12.20 -7.97 -29.20
C ALA A 2 -11.36 -8.50 -28.01
N PRO A 3 -10.44 -9.45 -28.24
CA PRO A 3 -9.47 -9.86 -27.23
C PRO A 3 -8.65 -8.67 -26.71
N SER A 4 -8.32 -8.68 -25.41
CA SER A 4 -7.38 -7.69 -24.86
C SER A 4 -5.98 -7.98 -25.38
N GLU A 5 -5.27 -6.94 -25.80
CA GLU A 5 -3.85 -7.01 -26.15
C GLU A 5 -2.96 -7.16 -24.91
N ARG A 6 -3.50 -6.83 -23.72
CA ARG A 6 -2.85 -6.93 -22.42
C ARG A 6 -3.74 -7.75 -21.48
N PRO A 7 -3.68 -9.09 -21.50
CA PRO A 7 -4.50 -9.95 -20.65
C PRO A 7 -3.94 -9.98 -19.22
N ILE A 8 -3.93 -8.84 -18.55
CA ILE A 8 -3.50 -8.66 -17.16
C ILE A 8 -4.71 -8.71 -16.21
N PRO A 9 -4.53 -9.12 -14.95
CA PRO A 9 -5.58 -9.07 -13.96
C PRO A 9 -5.99 -7.61 -13.68
N GLN A 10 -7.30 -7.38 -13.61
CA GLN A 10 -7.88 -6.12 -13.16
C GLN A 10 -8.69 -6.41 -11.89
N PHE A 11 -8.52 -5.56 -10.88
CA PHE A 11 -9.20 -5.63 -9.59
C PHE A 11 -9.03 -7.00 -8.94
N ALA A 12 -7.79 -7.49 -8.90
CA ALA A 12 -7.45 -8.81 -8.34
C ALA A 12 -7.65 -8.87 -6.82
N ALA A 13 -7.59 -7.72 -6.16
CA ALA A 13 -7.73 -7.61 -4.72
C ALA A 13 -9.15 -7.17 -4.33
N GLU A 14 -9.65 -7.76 -3.26
CA GLU A 14 -10.91 -7.34 -2.64
C GLU A 14 -10.75 -5.92 -2.07
N PRO A 15 -11.76 -5.05 -2.23
CA PRO A 15 -11.72 -3.69 -1.67
C PRO A 15 -11.68 -3.75 -0.14
N PRO A 16 -11.35 -2.63 0.54
CA PRO A 16 -11.42 -2.55 1.99
C PRO A 16 -12.78 -3.04 2.52
N GLN A 17 -12.75 -3.90 3.54
CA GLN A 17 -13.94 -4.51 4.15
C GLN A 17 -14.23 -3.95 5.54
N GLU A 18 -13.23 -3.40 6.23
CA GLU A 18 -13.33 -2.89 7.59
C GLU A 18 -12.96 -1.40 7.65
N PRO A 19 -13.46 -0.64 8.64
CA PRO A 19 -12.91 0.68 8.91
C PRO A 19 -11.44 0.56 9.34
N LEU A 20 -10.73 1.68 9.33
CA LEU A 20 -9.36 1.75 9.87
C LEU A 20 -9.30 1.14 11.28
N PRO A 21 -8.24 0.39 11.63
CA PRO A 21 -8.09 -0.21 12.94
C PRO A 21 -8.26 0.79 14.10
N TYR A 22 -8.95 0.35 15.16
CA TYR A 22 -9.14 1.12 16.38
C TYR A 22 -9.25 0.23 17.62
N GLY A 23 -9.06 0.81 18.81
CA GLY A 23 -9.17 0.13 20.10
C GLY A 23 -8.30 -1.12 20.17
N ARG A 24 -8.83 -2.20 20.78
CA ARG A 24 -8.10 -3.46 20.99
C ARG A 24 -7.57 -4.09 19.70
N TRP A 25 -8.23 -3.83 18.58
CA TRP A 25 -7.79 -4.35 17.30
C TRP A 25 -6.55 -3.61 16.80
N ALA A 26 -6.54 -2.28 16.89
CA ALA A 26 -5.34 -1.49 16.63
C ALA A 26 -4.20 -1.84 17.59
N ASP A 27 -4.49 -2.09 18.87
CA ASP A 27 -3.47 -2.50 19.84
C ASP A 27 -2.81 -3.83 19.42
N ALA A 28 -3.61 -4.83 19.06
CA ALA A 28 -3.11 -6.15 18.64
C ALA A 28 -2.27 -6.08 17.35
N LEU A 29 -2.72 -5.32 16.35
CA LEU A 29 -1.93 -5.08 15.13
C LEU A 29 -0.66 -4.30 15.45
N GLY A 30 -0.75 -3.31 16.35
CA GLY A 30 0.37 -2.50 16.78
C GLY A 30 1.48 -3.31 17.43
N GLU A 31 1.15 -4.33 18.24
CA GLU A 31 2.14 -5.25 18.81
C GLU A 31 2.92 -6.01 17.73
N HIS A 32 2.24 -6.46 16.66
CA HIS A 32 2.88 -7.14 15.54
C HIS A 32 3.78 -6.20 14.74
N PHE A 33 3.31 -4.98 14.46
CA PHE A 33 4.08 -3.99 13.73
C PHE A 33 5.30 -3.49 14.52
N ALA A 34 5.13 -3.21 15.81
CA ALA A 34 6.22 -2.79 16.69
C ALA A 34 7.32 -3.85 16.80
N ARG A 35 6.94 -5.13 16.83
CA ARG A 35 7.92 -6.22 16.80
C ARG A 35 8.71 -6.22 15.48
N ALA A 36 8.04 -6.05 14.34
CA ALA A 36 8.72 -5.96 13.05
C ALA A 36 9.66 -4.75 12.97
N CYS A 37 9.25 -3.58 13.50
CA CYS A 37 10.10 -2.40 13.57
C CYS A 37 11.35 -2.63 14.43
N ALA A 38 11.22 -3.35 15.54
CA ALA A 38 12.36 -3.67 16.42
C ALA A 38 13.35 -4.70 15.82
N GLU A 39 12.95 -5.39 14.76
CA GLU A 39 13.80 -6.36 14.04
C GLU A 39 14.57 -5.72 12.87
N ILE A 40 14.34 -4.44 12.58
CA ILE A 40 15.07 -3.70 11.53
C ILE A 40 16.54 -3.60 11.91
N GLU A 41 17.41 -4.09 11.02
CA GLU A 41 18.85 -3.91 11.10
C GLU A 41 19.22 -2.56 10.47
N SER A 42 19.76 -1.63 11.26
CA SER A 42 20.17 -0.31 10.81
C SER A 42 21.50 0.09 11.45
N ASP A 43 22.33 0.81 10.69
CA ASP A 43 23.53 1.47 11.18
C ASP A 43 23.23 2.81 11.89
N GLU A 44 21.97 3.27 11.82
CA GLU A 44 21.48 4.54 12.37
C GLU A 44 20.60 4.31 13.60
N GLU A 45 20.53 5.32 14.46
CA GLU A 45 19.59 5.30 15.59
C GLU A 45 18.21 5.76 15.09
N VAL A 46 17.43 4.83 14.55
CA VAL A 46 16.09 5.10 13.97
C VAL A 46 15.13 5.72 15.01
N GLY A 47 15.30 5.40 16.29
CA GLY A 47 14.52 5.94 17.41
C GLY A 47 13.23 5.17 17.72
N ASP A 48 12.54 5.58 18.79
CA ASP A 48 11.35 4.89 19.26
C ASP A 48 10.14 5.08 18.32
N LEU A 49 9.32 4.03 18.20
CA LEU A 49 8.06 4.02 17.46
C LEU A 49 7.07 5.04 18.06
N GLY A 50 6.57 5.94 17.21
CA GLY A 50 5.51 6.89 17.54
C GLY A 50 4.09 6.33 17.39
N PRO A 51 3.07 7.21 17.34
CA PRO A 51 1.70 6.80 17.04
C PRO A 51 1.57 6.21 15.63
N ILE A 52 0.93 5.04 15.54
CA ILE A 52 0.76 4.33 14.27
C ILE A 52 -0.43 4.92 13.48
N ALA A 53 -0.15 5.31 12.24
CA ALA A 53 -1.12 5.64 11.22
C ALA A 53 -1.46 4.38 10.40
N TRP A 54 -2.68 3.87 10.55
CA TRP A 54 -3.15 2.71 9.77
C TRP A 54 -3.79 3.09 8.43
N PHE A 55 -3.59 2.27 7.42
CA PHE A 55 -4.16 2.43 6.09
C PHE A 55 -5.35 1.47 5.88
N PRO A 56 -6.24 1.72 4.90
CA PRO A 56 -7.34 0.82 4.58
C PRO A 56 -6.86 -0.62 4.35
N ASP A 57 -7.66 -1.61 4.75
CA ASP A 57 -7.31 -3.00 4.51
C ASP A 57 -7.42 -3.36 3.03
N ARG A 58 -6.63 -4.33 2.60
CA ARG A 58 -6.74 -4.90 1.25
C ARG A 58 -6.50 -6.39 1.29
N SER A 59 -7.37 -7.17 0.64
CA SER A 59 -7.24 -8.63 0.63
C SER A 59 -6.86 -9.16 -0.74
N TYR A 60 -5.87 -10.04 -0.78
CA TYR A 60 -5.42 -10.73 -1.97
C TYR A 60 -5.08 -12.18 -1.62
N ALA A 61 -5.53 -13.12 -2.47
CA ALA A 61 -5.26 -14.55 -2.34
C ALA A 61 -5.57 -15.14 -0.94
N GLY A 62 -6.64 -14.66 -0.28
CA GLY A 62 -7.10 -15.15 1.03
C GLY A 62 -6.37 -14.55 2.24
N ARG A 63 -5.47 -13.59 2.03
CA ARG A 63 -4.77 -12.85 3.08
C ARG A 63 -5.16 -11.38 3.03
N THR A 64 -5.42 -10.78 4.19
CA THR A 64 -5.68 -9.35 4.35
C THR A 64 -4.40 -8.66 4.80
N TYR A 65 -4.11 -7.51 4.20
CA TYR A 65 -2.97 -6.64 4.48
C TYR A 65 -3.50 -5.31 5.02
N ILE A 66 -2.93 -4.83 6.11
CA ILE A 66 -3.22 -3.53 6.70
C ILE A 66 -1.89 -2.78 6.81
N PRO A 67 -1.60 -1.84 5.90
CA PRO A 67 -0.40 -1.04 5.95
C PRO A 67 -0.41 -0.08 7.15
N ALA A 68 0.79 0.34 7.53
CA ALA A 68 1.04 1.17 8.68
C ALA A 68 2.24 2.09 8.43
N SER A 69 2.19 3.30 8.98
CA SER A 69 3.35 4.17 9.11
C SER A 69 3.41 4.84 10.49
N SER A 70 4.59 5.29 10.88
CA SER A 70 4.81 6.06 12.10
C SER A 70 6.07 6.89 11.97
N ILE A 71 6.01 8.15 12.40
CA ILE A 71 7.21 8.97 12.59
C ILE A 71 7.86 8.63 13.93
N THR A 72 9.17 8.42 13.93
CA THR A 72 9.95 8.11 15.14
C THR A 72 10.36 9.37 15.88
N ALA A 73 10.83 9.20 17.11
CA ALA A 73 11.39 10.30 17.90
C ALA A 73 12.59 11.01 17.23
N ASN A 74 13.29 10.33 16.32
CA ASN A 74 14.47 10.85 15.63
C ASN A 74 14.15 11.39 14.22
N GLY A 75 12.87 11.39 13.83
CA GLY A 75 12.41 11.98 12.56
C GLY A 75 12.45 11.06 11.35
N PHE A 76 12.76 9.77 11.55
CA PHE A 76 12.59 8.76 10.51
C PHE A 76 11.13 8.37 10.39
N GLU A 77 10.74 7.90 9.21
CA GLU A 77 9.49 7.19 9.04
C GLU A 77 9.74 5.67 9.12
N LEU A 78 9.00 5.01 10.00
CA LEU A 78 8.79 3.56 9.95
C LEU A 78 7.56 3.27 9.12
N PHE A 79 7.66 2.37 8.14
CA PHE A 79 6.53 1.97 7.28
C PHE A 79 6.51 0.47 7.06
N GLY A 80 5.34 -0.07 6.74
CA GLY A 80 5.18 -1.48 6.41
C GLY A 80 3.74 -1.94 6.54
N TYR A 81 3.52 -3.19 6.94
CA TYR A 81 2.17 -3.73 7.11
C TYR A 81 2.11 -4.86 8.12
N VAL A 82 0.88 -5.12 8.58
CA VAL A 82 0.50 -6.37 9.26
C VAL A 82 -0.50 -7.10 8.36
N SER A 83 -0.33 -8.41 8.22
CA SER A 83 -1.22 -9.25 7.44
C SER A 83 -1.67 -10.47 8.22
N PHE A 84 -2.85 -10.99 7.89
CA PHE A 84 -3.45 -12.15 8.55
C PHE A 84 -4.43 -12.86 7.62
N THR A 85 -4.85 -14.06 8.02
CA THR A 85 -5.91 -14.81 7.35
C THR A 85 -7.11 -14.98 8.27
N ARG A 86 -8.28 -15.22 7.66
CA ARG A 86 -9.53 -15.58 8.34
C ARG A 86 -10.16 -16.75 7.61
N GLU A 87 -10.75 -17.67 8.36
CA GLU A 87 -11.48 -18.80 7.76
C GLU A 87 -12.71 -18.33 6.97
N HIS A 88 -13.39 -17.31 7.48
CA HIS A 88 -14.53 -16.64 6.84
C HIS A 88 -14.67 -15.20 7.34
N PRO A 89 -15.48 -14.33 6.68
CA PRO A 89 -15.75 -12.99 7.18
C PRO A 89 -16.23 -13.00 8.63
N GLY A 90 -15.65 -12.14 9.47
CA GLY A 90 -15.93 -12.04 10.91
C GLY A 90 -15.33 -13.14 11.79
N ALA A 91 -14.59 -14.11 11.24
CA ALA A 91 -13.79 -15.04 12.03
C ALA A 91 -12.62 -14.33 12.73
N GLU A 92 -12.08 -14.97 13.77
CA GLU A 92 -10.85 -14.53 14.43
C GLU A 92 -9.69 -14.50 13.41
N ALA A 93 -8.92 -13.42 13.44
CA ALA A 93 -7.72 -13.28 12.62
C ALA A 93 -6.61 -14.20 13.15
N THR A 94 -5.94 -14.91 12.26
CA THR A 94 -4.84 -15.82 12.60
C THR A 94 -3.74 -15.72 11.54
N GLY A 95 -2.61 -16.41 11.75
CA GLY A 95 -1.52 -16.43 10.77
C GLY A 95 -0.92 -15.04 10.54
N PHE A 96 -0.74 -14.28 11.62
CA PHE A 96 -0.19 -12.94 11.58
C PHE A 96 1.25 -12.93 11.08
N GLU A 97 1.51 -12.08 10.10
CA GLU A 97 2.83 -11.75 9.58
C GLU A 97 2.94 -10.23 9.55
N ALA A 98 4.11 -9.69 9.87
CA ALA A 98 4.36 -8.26 9.81
C ALA A 98 5.71 -8.00 9.15
N ARG A 99 5.78 -6.89 8.42
CA ARG A 99 7.00 -6.39 7.80
C ARG A 99 7.08 -4.90 8.09
N ALA A 100 8.29 -4.43 8.35
CA ALA A 100 8.59 -3.02 8.53
C ALA A 100 9.95 -2.71 7.90
N ASP A 101 10.08 -1.49 7.43
CA ASP A 101 11.32 -0.87 7.01
C ASP A 101 11.30 0.61 7.45
N TYR A 102 12.36 1.35 7.19
CA TYR A 102 12.46 2.76 7.55
C TYR A 102 13.07 3.62 6.45
N THR A 103 12.77 4.91 6.48
CA THR A 103 13.33 5.92 5.56
C THR A 103 13.48 7.27 6.25
N ASP A 104 14.42 8.09 5.78
CA ASP A 104 14.54 9.52 6.09
C ASP A 104 13.82 10.41 5.07
N ASP A 105 13.43 9.86 3.92
CA ASP A 105 12.65 10.54 2.88
C ASP A 105 11.19 10.66 3.30
N THR A 106 10.88 11.73 4.05
CA THR A 106 9.54 12.00 4.58
C THR A 106 8.81 13.08 3.76
N ALA A 107 7.48 13.09 3.84
CA ALA A 107 6.66 14.17 3.27
C ALA A 107 7.02 15.57 3.83
N GLU A 108 7.53 15.67 5.06
CA GLU A 108 7.99 16.95 5.63
C GLU A 108 9.28 17.43 4.95
N ALA A 109 10.20 16.51 4.62
CA ALA A 109 11.43 16.81 3.91
C ALA A 109 11.20 17.11 2.42
N ASN A 110 10.09 16.63 1.85
CA ASN A 110 9.76 16.73 0.43
C ASN A 110 8.41 17.43 0.18
N PRO A 111 8.33 18.77 0.38
CA PRO A 111 7.07 19.51 0.38
C PRO A 111 6.42 19.68 -1.00
N ASP A 112 7.11 19.31 -2.07
CA ASP A 112 6.63 19.32 -3.45
C ASP A 112 5.90 18.02 -3.84
N TRP A 113 6.06 16.95 -3.06
CA TRP A 113 5.32 15.70 -3.25
C TRP A 113 3.81 15.91 -3.13
N LYS A 114 3.06 15.20 -3.97
CA LYS A 114 1.59 15.21 -3.93
C LYS A 114 1.01 13.91 -3.40
N LEU A 115 1.74 12.83 -3.57
CA LEU A 115 1.48 11.53 -2.97
C LEU A 115 2.77 11.07 -2.31
N ASP A 116 2.63 10.54 -1.10
CA ASP A 116 3.71 9.87 -0.39
C ASP A 116 3.46 8.36 -0.50
N LEU A 117 4.25 7.67 -1.33
CA LEU A 117 3.98 6.30 -1.76
C LEU A 117 4.99 5.32 -1.17
N ARG A 118 4.48 4.17 -0.75
CA ARG A 118 5.27 3.02 -0.30
C ARG A 118 4.74 1.77 -0.97
N ASP A 119 5.62 0.79 -1.17
CA ASP A 119 5.26 -0.48 -1.79
C ASP A 119 5.98 -1.69 -1.21
N GLU A 120 5.41 -2.88 -1.45
CA GLU A 120 6.04 -4.16 -1.16
C GLU A 120 5.57 -5.23 -2.16
N GLU A 121 6.51 -6.05 -2.65
CA GLU A 121 6.17 -7.28 -3.38
C GLU A 121 5.58 -8.33 -2.43
N ILE A 122 4.29 -8.65 -2.59
CA ILE A 122 3.57 -9.65 -1.80
C ILE A 122 3.29 -10.96 -2.56
N GLY A 123 3.70 -11.04 -3.83
CA GLY A 123 3.57 -12.24 -4.64
C GLY A 123 3.96 -12.05 -6.09
N THR A 124 3.70 -13.07 -6.91
CA THR A 124 3.99 -13.04 -8.34
C THR A 124 2.79 -13.48 -9.17
N TRP A 125 2.71 -12.98 -10.39
CA TRP A 125 1.70 -13.37 -11.37
C TRP A 125 2.36 -13.90 -12.63
N ARG A 126 1.85 -15.02 -13.16
CA ARG A 126 2.37 -15.66 -14.38
C ARG A 126 1.50 -15.33 -15.57
N GLY A 127 2.08 -14.59 -16.50
CA GLY A 127 1.47 -14.25 -17.78
C GLY A 127 1.84 -15.21 -18.91
N PRO A 128 1.29 -14.98 -20.12
CA PRO A 128 1.63 -15.72 -21.32
C PRO A 128 3.14 -15.71 -21.64
N GLN A 129 3.60 -16.74 -22.37
CA GLN A 129 5.00 -16.92 -22.78
C GLN A 129 6.01 -16.93 -21.62
N GLY A 130 5.57 -17.32 -20.41
CA GLY A 130 6.45 -17.43 -19.25
C GLY A 130 6.84 -16.10 -18.61
N ARG A 131 6.17 -15.00 -19.00
CA ARG A 131 6.35 -13.71 -18.34
C ARG A 131 5.89 -13.78 -16.89
N VAL A 132 6.60 -13.09 -16.02
CA VAL A 132 6.27 -12.96 -14.61
C VAL A 132 6.19 -11.47 -14.30
N GLY A 133 5.15 -11.06 -13.58
CA GLY A 133 5.06 -9.73 -12.97
C GLY A 133 4.93 -9.87 -11.46
N GLN A 134 5.15 -8.77 -10.76
CA GLN A 134 5.08 -8.69 -9.31
C GLN A 134 3.65 -8.32 -8.89
N ILE A 135 3.12 -8.97 -7.86
CA ILE A 135 1.92 -8.49 -7.19
C ILE A 135 2.40 -7.62 -6.04
N THR A 136 2.13 -6.33 -6.16
CA THR A 136 2.68 -5.31 -5.29
C THR A 136 1.56 -4.70 -4.45
N LEU A 137 1.75 -4.69 -3.14
CA LEU A 137 0.97 -3.90 -2.19
C LEU A 137 1.49 -2.46 -2.27
N VAL A 138 0.59 -1.50 -2.48
CA VAL A 138 0.94 -0.08 -2.58
C VAL A 138 0.03 0.71 -1.66
N TRP A 139 0.60 1.60 -0.86
CA TRP A 139 -0.17 2.46 0.02
C TRP A 139 0.45 3.85 0.07
N GLY A 140 -0.35 4.82 0.49
CA GLY A 140 0.15 6.17 0.58
C GLY A 140 -0.83 7.19 1.10
N ASP A 141 -0.28 8.39 1.33
CA ASP A 141 -0.99 9.56 1.80
C ASP A 141 -1.18 10.55 0.64
N ALA A 142 -2.39 11.09 0.53
CA ALA A 142 -2.65 12.25 -0.32
C ALA A 142 -2.22 13.53 0.39
N LEU A 143 -1.11 14.11 -0.04
CA LEU A 143 -0.57 15.36 0.51
C LEU A 143 -1.28 16.61 -0.04
N VAL A 144 -2.22 16.42 -0.97
CA VAL A 144 -3.03 17.47 -1.60
C VAL A 144 -4.50 17.31 -1.26
N SER A 145 -5.17 18.44 -1.01
CA SER A 145 -6.58 18.46 -0.66
C SER A 145 -7.52 17.96 -1.78
N ASN A 146 -8.70 17.49 -1.38
CA ASN A 146 -9.82 17.05 -2.24
C ASN A 146 -9.61 15.73 -2.98
N GLY A 147 -8.61 14.93 -2.59
CA GLY A 147 -8.51 13.52 -2.96
C GLY A 147 -9.78 12.75 -2.59
N ALA A 148 -10.17 11.78 -3.43
CA ALA A 148 -11.33 10.94 -3.17
C ALA A 148 -11.12 9.48 -3.56
N LEU A 149 -10.36 9.23 -4.63
CA LEU A 149 -10.08 7.89 -5.14
C LEU A 149 -8.63 7.82 -5.60
N ALA A 150 -7.88 6.83 -5.12
CA ALA A 150 -6.60 6.44 -5.69
C ALA A 150 -6.82 5.30 -6.68
N ILE A 151 -6.12 5.33 -7.81
CA ILE A 151 -6.12 4.25 -8.80
C ILE A 151 -4.68 3.81 -9.09
N ALA A 152 -4.50 2.52 -9.31
CA ALA A 152 -3.26 1.94 -9.82
C ALA A 152 -3.43 1.67 -11.32
N GLU A 153 -2.47 2.11 -12.12
CA GLU A 153 -2.45 1.90 -13.56
C GLU A 153 -1.15 1.22 -14.00
N LEU A 154 -1.28 0.14 -14.76
CA LEU A 154 -0.16 -0.49 -15.48
C LEU A 154 -0.29 -0.17 -16.98
N GLY A 155 0.50 0.82 -17.42
CA GLY A 155 0.32 1.45 -18.72
C GLY A 155 -1.06 2.10 -18.84
N PRO A 156 -1.90 1.77 -19.85
CA PRO A 156 -3.23 2.36 -20.00
C PRO A 156 -4.33 1.63 -19.23
N THR A 157 -3.99 0.61 -18.42
CA THR A 157 -4.98 -0.26 -17.78
C THR A 157 -5.06 0.03 -16.30
N THR A 158 -6.23 0.42 -15.82
CA THR A 158 -6.52 0.42 -14.39
C THR A 158 -6.56 -1.00 -13.86
N THR A 159 -5.72 -1.29 -12.87
CA THR A 159 -5.55 -2.61 -12.27
C THR A 159 -6.11 -2.67 -10.85
N ASP A 160 -6.18 -1.53 -10.14
CA ASP A 160 -6.87 -1.43 -8.87
C ASP A 160 -7.37 0.00 -8.58
N GLN A 161 -8.29 0.14 -7.61
CA GLN A 161 -8.77 1.41 -7.09
C GLN A 161 -9.18 1.33 -5.61
N CYS A 162 -9.01 2.42 -4.87
CA CYS A 162 -9.39 2.53 -3.47
C CYS A 162 -9.93 3.92 -3.15
N GLN A 163 -11.05 4.01 -2.43
CA GLN A 163 -11.49 5.28 -1.86
C GLN A 163 -10.55 5.69 -0.74
N LEU A 164 -10.30 7.00 -0.61
CA LEU A 164 -9.46 7.51 0.47
C LEU A 164 -10.22 7.46 1.80
N SER A 165 -9.53 7.05 2.85
CA SER A 165 -9.98 7.14 4.24
C SER A 165 -8.97 7.95 5.04
N GLU A 166 -9.37 9.12 5.54
CA GLU A 166 -8.45 10.06 6.20
C GLU A 166 -7.22 10.34 5.32
N ASP A 167 -7.48 10.69 4.06
CA ASP A 167 -6.48 10.95 3.01
C ASP A 167 -5.51 9.80 2.67
N ARG A 168 -5.73 8.60 3.23
CA ARG A 168 -4.93 7.39 3.00
C ARG A 168 -5.62 6.36 2.11
N PHE A 169 -4.83 5.56 1.40
CA PHE A 169 -5.33 4.49 0.55
C PHE A 169 -4.40 3.27 0.52
N THR A 170 -4.97 2.13 0.11
CA THR A 170 -4.23 0.88 -0.13
C THR A 170 -4.72 0.24 -1.42
N LEU A 171 -3.78 -0.18 -2.27
CA LEU A 171 -3.97 -0.81 -3.57
C LEU A 171 -3.15 -2.11 -3.60
N ILE A 172 -3.61 -3.10 -4.36
CA ILE A 172 -2.78 -4.25 -4.74
C ILE A 172 -2.87 -4.41 -6.25
N SER A 173 -1.74 -4.28 -6.92
CA SER A 173 -1.66 -4.27 -8.38
C SER A 173 -0.58 -5.20 -8.93
N LEU A 174 -0.70 -5.51 -10.21
CA LEU A 174 0.42 -6.01 -10.99
C LEU A 174 1.40 -4.87 -11.28
N ASP A 175 2.69 -5.14 -11.09
CA ASP A 175 3.79 -4.24 -11.40
C ASP A 175 4.91 -4.95 -12.18
N ASN A 176 5.84 -4.17 -12.73
CA ASN A 176 7.02 -4.60 -13.46
C ASN A 176 6.69 -5.67 -14.51
N TYR A 177 5.62 -5.43 -15.27
CA TYR A 177 5.13 -6.37 -16.26
C TYR A 177 5.08 -5.72 -17.63
N THR A 178 5.66 -6.42 -18.61
CA THR A 178 5.77 -5.97 -20.01
C THR A 178 6.51 -4.65 -20.22
N GLY A 179 7.33 -4.23 -19.26
CA GLY A 179 8.11 -2.98 -19.33
C GLY A 179 7.29 -1.73 -18.99
N ASP A 180 6.03 -1.89 -18.59
CA ASP A 180 5.26 -0.84 -17.96
C ASP A 180 5.57 -0.86 -16.45
N LEU A 181 5.70 0.33 -15.86
CA LEU A 181 5.79 0.54 -14.42
C LEU A 181 4.44 0.99 -13.87
N LEU A 182 4.18 0.67 -12.61
CA LEU A 182 2.96 1.10 -11.94
C LEU A 182 2.95 2.62 -11.70
N THR A 183 1.83 3.26 -12.05
CA THR A 183 1.55 4.66 -11.71
C THR A 183 0.35 4.74 -10.80
N VAL A 184 0.43 5.58 -9.76
CA VAL A 184 -0.70 5.89 -8.88
C VAL A 184 -1.26 7.25 -9.24
N ARG A 185 -2.56 7.31 -9.54
CA ARG A 185 -3.27 8.57 -9.79
C ARG A 185 -4.30 8.85 -8.72
N LEU A 186 -4.36 10.10 -8.27
CA LEU A 186 -5.35 10.60 -7.34
C LEU A 186 -6.45 11.36 -8.08
N TRP A 187 -7.69 11.00 -7.82
CA TRP A 187 -8.88 11.60 -8.41
C TRP A 187 -9.74 12.28 -7.36
N GLY A 188 -10.28 13.44 -7.73
CA GLY A 188 -11.29 14.14 -6.93
C GLY A 188 -12.71 13.66 -7.23
N ARG A 189 -13.66 14.04 -6.37
CA ARG A 189 -15.10 13.66 -6.50
C ARG A 189 -15.75 14.09 -7.81
N GLY A 190 -15.20 15.10 -8.49
CA GLY A 190 -15.69 15.58 -9.78
C GLY A 190 -15.19 14.77 -10.99
N GLY A 191 -14.46 13.67 -10.78
CA GLY A 191 -13.86 12.90 -11.87
C GLY A 191 -12.72 13.64 -12.57
N ARG A 192 -11.98 14.47 -11.83
CA ARG A 192 -10.78 15.16 -12.30
C ARG A 192 -9.57 14.58 -11.59
N GLU A 193 -8.52 14.29 -12.35
CA GLU A 193 -7.21 13.98 -11.80
C GLU A 193 -6.64 15.18 -11.01
N ILE A 194 -6.09 14.88 -9.83
CA ILE A 194 -5.52 15.86 -8.91
C ILE A 194 -3.99 15.71 -8.87
N ALA A 195 -3.51 14.48 -8.82
CA ALA A 195 -2.10 14.15 -8.78
C ALA A 195 -1.83 12.80 -9.45
N SER A 196 -0.58 12.59 -9.85
CA SER A 196 -0.08 11.34 -10.42
C SER A 196 1.37 11.24 -9.99
N GLU A 197 1.76 10.11 -9.39
CA GLU A 197 3.13 9.81 -9.00
C GLU A 197 3.47 8.37 -9.41
N SER A 198 4.75 8.12 -9.69
CA SER A 198 5.32 6.80 -9.93
C SER A 198 5.99 6.31 -8.66
N LEU A 199 6.07 4.98 -8.46
CA LEU A 199 6.90 4.40 -7.40
C LEU A 199 8.40 4.49 -7.71
N TYR A 200 8.74 4.83 -8.95
CA TYR A 200 10.09 4.86 -9.47
C TYR A 200 10.44 6.27 -9.91
N ASP A 201 11.61 6.77 -9.50
CA ASP A 201 12.18 8.00 -10.02
C ASP A 201 12.44 7.89 -11.53
N ASP A 202 12.11 8.95 -12.26
CA ASP A 202 12.51 9.09 -13.67
C ASP A 202 14.04 9.28 -13.72
N GLU A 203 14.81 8.29 -14.21
CA GLU A 203 16.25 8.44 -14.53
C GLU A 203 16.53 9.56 -15.56
#